data_AF-A0A257QKF9-F1
#
_entry.id   AF-A0A257QKF9-F1
#
_cell.length_a   1.000
_cell.length_b   1.000
_cell.length_c   1.000
_cell.angle_alpha   90.00
_cell.angle_beta   90.00
_cell.angle_gamma   90.00
#
_symmetry.space_group_name_H-M   'P 1'
#
loop_
_entity.id
_entity.type
_entity.pdbx_description
1 polymer ?
#
loop_
_entity_poly.entity_id
_entity_poly.type
_entity_poly.pdbx_seq_one_letter_code
_entity_poly.pdbx_strand_id
1 'polypeptide(L)'
;MIQSSELRLHKHLANNGLCSRRDAEEWIREGRIIVNGALATIGQTIDPARDKVYVDGKPMRPAPGSNTILGFLVNKPRGYLCSHSDPHNSKVIYDLLPKEYRRLKLFCAGRLDKDSEGLVILTNKGAFAQAITHPSFEVIKRYQVILHRPFNPADLSRLLKGVVVEGEHLIAQRIIIPKGADETNKRLEVHLAQGRKREIRRLFEALGYF
;
A
#
# COMPACT_ATOMS: atom_id res chain seq x y z
N MET A 1 -34.69 7.39 -0.35
CA MET A 1 -34.14 6.08 -0.73
C MET A 1 -32.75 5.97 -0.14
N ILE A 2 -32.56 5.14 0.89
CA ILE A 2 -31.23 4.87 1.44
C ILE A 2 -30.54 3.98 0.40
N GLN A 3 -29.49 4.49 -0.26
CA GLN A 3 -28.69 3.67 -1.16
C GLN A 3 -28.15 2.49 -0.36
N SER A 4 -28.64 1.29 -0.65
CA SER A 4 -28.06 0.05 -0.17
C SER A 4 -26.70 -0.08 -0.84
N SER A 5 -25.64 0.31 -0.12
CA SER A 5 -24.28 0.08 -0.61
C SER A 5 -23.93 -1.36 -0.28
N GLU A 6 -24.26 -2.27 -1.17
CA GLU A 6 -23.80 -3.65 -1.07
C GLU A 6 -22.28 -3.67 -0.90
N LEU A 7 -21.83 -4.28 0.20
CA LEU A 7 -20.44 -4.36 0.57
C LEU A 7 -20.05 -5.82 0.64
N ARG A 8 -18.95 -6.19 -0.02
CA ARG A 8 -18.41 -7.55 0.12
C ARG A 8 -18.10 -7.86 1.59
N LEU A 9 -18.57 -9.01 2.07
CA LEU A 9 -18.48 -9.42 3.48
C LEU A 9 -17.06 -9.37 4.04
N HIS A 10 -16.08 -9.91 3.31
CA HIS A 10 -14.67 -9.85 3.71
C HIS A 10 -14.13 -8.42 3.91
N LYS A 11 -14.64 -7.44 3.15
CA LYS A 11 -14.31 -6.02 3.28
C LYS A 11 -15.03 -5.41 4.49
N HIS A 12 -16.26 -5.83 4.76
CA HIS A 12 -16.99 -5.42 5.96
C HIS A 12 -16.28 -5.88 7.24
N LEU A 13 -15.89 -7.15 7.33
CA LEU A 13 -15.15 -7.70 8.46
C LEU A 13 -13.81 -6.97 8.67
N ALA A 14 -13.06 -6.73 7.59
CA ALA A 14 -11.79 -6.02 7.65
C ALA A 14 -11.94 -4.55 8.05
N ASN A 15 -12.95 -3.84 7.53
CA ASN A 15 -13.22 -2.45 7.88
C ASN A 15 -13.60 -2.27 9.36
N ASN A 16 -14.19 -3.31 9.97
CA ASN A 16 -14.49 -3.37 11.39
C ASN A 16 -13.29 -3.83 12.24
N GLY A 17 -12.10 -3.99 11.64
CA GLY A 17 -10.86 -4.26 12.36
C GLY A 17 -10.72 -5.69 12.89
N LEU A 18 -11.55 -6.64 12.43
CA LEU A 18 -11.55 -8.01 12.95
C LEU A 18 -10.35 -8.82 12.43
N CYS A 19 -10.07 -8.73 11.14
CA CYS A 19 -9.02 -9.49 10.47
C CYS A 19 -8.64 -8.85 9.13
N SER A 20 -7.66 -9.41 8.40
CA SER A 20 -7.41 -8.98 7.02
C SER A 20 -8.51 -9.47 6.08
N ARG A 21 -8.61 -8.91 4.87
CA ARG A 21 -9.59 -9.40 3.88
C ARG A 21 -9.35 -10.86 3.50
N ARG A 22 -8.10 -11.33 3.51
CA ARG A 22 -7.75 -12.72 3.18
C ARG A 22 -8.10 -13.65 4.33
N ASP A 23 -7.80 -13.24 5.56
CA ASP A 23 -8.20 -14.00 6.75
C ASP A 23 -9.73 -14.08 6.85
N ALA A 24 -10.43 -13.00 6.50
CA ALA A 24 -11.89 -13.00 6.46
C ALA A 24 -12.44 -14.01 5.45
N GLU A 25 -11.80 -14.16 4.28
CA GLU A 25 -12.14 -15.23 3.34
C GLU A 25 -11.86 -16.61 3.91
N GLU A 26 -10.75 -16.79 4.64
CA GLU A 26 -10.47 -18.07 5.30
C GLU A 26 -11.53 -18.39 6.36
N TRP A 27 -11.93 -17.43 7.18
CA TRP A 27 -12.99 -17.62 8.18
C TRP A 27 -14.33 -18.00 7.52
N ILE A 28 -14.61 -17.48 6.33
CA ILE A 28 -15.78 -17.86 5.55
C ILE A 28 -15.65 -19.33 5.08
N ARG A 29 -14.49 -19.75 4.56
CA ARG A 29 -14.25 -21.15 4.15
C ARG A 29 -14.36 -22.13 5.32
N GLU A 30 -13.85 -21.73 6.48
CA GLU A 30 -13.92 -22.49 7.73
C GLU A 30 -15.34 -22.56 8.32
N GLY A 31 -16.34 -21.90 7.70
CA GLY A 31 -17.73 -21.90 8.19
C GLY A 31 -17.94 -21.11 9.47
N ARG A 32 -17.02 -20.21 9.82
CA ARG A 32 -17.05 -19.43 11.07
C ARG A 32 -17.96 -18.21 11.00
N ILE A 33 -18.35 -17.82 9.79
CA ILE A 33 -19.16 -16.63 9.53
C ILE A 33 -20.59 -17.04 9.17
N ILE A 34 -21.56 -16.47 9.87
CA ILE A 34 -22.99 -16.63 9.59
C ILE A 34 -23.57 -15.26 9.23
N VAL A 35 -24.33 -15.19 8.14
CA VAL A 35 -25.07 -14.00 7.73
C VAL A 35 -26.56 -14.35 7.72
N ASN A 36 -27.36 -13.61 8.48
CA ASN A 36 -28.82 -13.81 8.55
C ASN A 36 -29.24 -15.26 8.86
N GLY A 37 -28.45 -15.97 9.65
CA GLY A 37 -28.74 -17.36 10.06
C GLY A 37 -28.22 -18.45 9.11
N ALA A 38 -27.61 -18.09 7.97
CA ALA A 38 -27.00 -19.03 7.04
C ALA A 38 -25.46 -18.90 7.01
N LEU A 39 -24.75 -19.99 6.73
CA LEU A 39 -23.31 -19.96 6.52
C LEU A 39 -22.95 -19.02 5.37
N ALA A 40 -21.93 -18.20 5.58
CA ALA A 40 -21.46 -17.27 4.56
C ALA A 40 -20.75 -18.00 3.42
N THR A 41 -20.74 -17.39 2.24
CA THR A 41 -20.01 -17.89 1.06
C THR A 41 -18.97 -16.90 0.57
N ILE A 42 -17.93 -17.41 -0.10
CA ILE A 42 -16.86 -16.58 -0.64
C ILE A 42 -17.40 -15.61 -1.68
N GLY A 43 -16.98 -14.35 -1.57
CA GLY A 43 -17.50 -13.27 -2.39
C GLY A 43 -18.89 -12.75 -2.00
N GLN A 44 -19.57 -13.28 -0.99
CA GLN A 44 -20.88 -12.77 -0.59
C GLN A 44 -20.87 -11.24 -0.34
N THR A 45 -21.89 -10.55 -0.84
CA THR A 45 -22.19 -9.15 -0.49
C THR A 45 -23.22 -9.10 0.63
N ILE A 46 -23.15 -8.06 1.44
CA ILE A 46 -24.12 -7.77 2.50
C ILE A 46 -24.50 -6.30 2.46
N ASP A 47 -25.65 -5.98 3.04
CA ASP A 47 -26.04 -4.63 3.43
C ASP A 47 -25.68 -4.42 4.92
N PRO A 48 -24.64 -3.62 5.24
CA PRO A 48 -24.22 -3.37 6.61
C PRO A 48 -25.30 -2.78 7.53
N ALA A 49 -26.34 -2.17 6.98
CA ALA A 49 -27.42 -1.55 7.74
C ALA A 49 -28.56 -2.54 8.08
N ARG A 50 -28.64 -3.67 7.37
CA ARG A 50 -29.77 -4.61 7.47
C ARG A 50 -29.35 -6.02 7.87
N ASP A 51 -28.22 -6.49 7.35
CA ASP A 51 -27.78 -7.87 7.53
C ASP A 51 -27.10 -8.07 8.88
N LYS A 52 -27.42 -9.19 9.51
CA LYS A 52 -26.84 -9.60 10.80
C LYS A 52 -25.69 -10.56 10.55
N VAL A 53 -24.48 -10.12 10.85
CA VAL A 53 -23.26 -10.93 10.74
C VAL A 53 -22.88 -11.47 12.11
N TYR A 54 -22.56 -12.76 12.16
CA TYR A 54 -22.03 -13.44 13.34
C TYR A 54 -20.65 -14.04 12.99
N VAL A 55 -19.74 -13.96 13.95
CA VAL A 55 -18.40 -14.55 13.88
C VAL A 55 -18.27 -15.50 15.06
N ASP A 56 -17.98 -16.78 14.80
CA ASP A 56 -17.85 -17.82 15.83
C ASP A 56 -19.07 -17.85 16.79
N GLY A 57 -20.28 -17.75 16.21
CA GLY A 57 -21.55 -17.79 16.93
C GLY A 57 -21.92 -16.51 17.69
N LYS A 58 -21.09 -15.46 17.69
CA LYS A 58 -21.35 -14.18 18.38
C LYS A 58 -21.70 -13.07 17.39
N PRO A 59 -22.63 -12.16 17.73
CA PRO A 59 -22.88 -10.98 16.91
C PRO A 59 -21.59 -10.21 16.65
N MET A 60 -21.34 -9.89 15.38
CA MET A 60 -20.16 -9.13 14.98
C MET A 60 -20.14 -7.78 15.71
N ARG A 61 -19.02 -7.46 16.36
CA ARG A 61 -18.78 -6.15 16.97
C ARG A 61 -17.50 -5.55 16.39
N PRO A 62 -17.46 -4.24 16.09
CA PRO A 62 -16.23 -3.59 15.66
C PRO A 62 -15.13 -3.74 16.72
N ALA A 63 -13.90 -3.96 16.28
CA ALA A 63 -12.76 -4.01 17.18
C ALA A 63 -12.54 -2.63 17.85
N PRO A 64 -12.06 -2.58 19.11
CA PRO A 64 -11.76 -1.31 19.77
C PRO A 64 -10.88 -0.40 18.91
N GLY A 65 -11.30 0.84 18.71
CA GLY A 65 -10.59 1.84 17.89
C GLY A 65 -10.81 1.74 16.38
N SER A 66 -11.61 0.79 15.86
CA SER A 66 -11.91 0.69 14.41
C SER A 66 -12.69 1.89 13.85
N ASN A 67 -13.44 2.59 14.72
CA ASN A 67 -14.26 3.73 14.33
C ASN A 67 -13.44 5.03 14.17
N THR A 68 -12.29 5.13 14.83
CA THR A 68 -11.39 6.27 14.71
C THR A 68 -10.62 6.19 13.40
N ILE A 69 -10.61 7.27 12.61
CA ILE A 69 -9.75 7.37 11.42
C ILE A 69 -8.34 7.67 11.89
N LEU A 70 -7.39 6.82 11.52
CA LEU A 70 -5.98 7.01 11.86
C LEU A 70 -5.14 7.07 10.59
N GLY A 71 -4.19 8.00 10.58
CA GLY A 71 -3.21 8.20 9.52
C GLY A 71 -1.85 8.54 10.12
N PHE A 72 -0.85 7.70 9.86
CA PHE A 72 0.52 7.90 10.32
C PHE A 72 1.44 8.15 9.14
N LEU A 73 2.32 9.14 9.26
CA LEU A 73 3.42 9.38 8.33
C LEU A 73 4.68 8.79 8.94
N VAL A 74 5.16 7.71 8.35
CA VAL A 74 6.33 6.98 8.85
C VAL A 74 7.50 7.26 7.92
N ASN A 75 8.58 7.82 8.46
CA ASN A 75 9.87 7.81 7.77
C ASN A 75 10.50 6.43 7.95
N LYS A 76 10.21 5.52 7.00
CA LYS A 76 10.68 4.14 7.01
C LYS A 76 12.19 4.12 6.72
N PRO A 77 13.04 3.60 7.62
CA PRO A 77 14.45 3.41 7.33
C PRO A 77 14.69 2.17 6.44
N ARG A 78 15.89 2.06 5.88
CA ARG A 78 16.34 0.85 5.17
C ARG A 78 16.30 -0.39 6.08
N GLY A 79 16.08 -1.55 5.46
CA GLY A 79 16.06 -2.86 6.14
C GLY A 79 14.68 -3.29 6.67
N TYR A 80 13.75 -2.35 6.85
CA TYR A 80 12.38 -2.63 7.28
C TYR A 80 11.51 -3.07 6.09
N LEU A 81 10.56 -3.98 6.32
CA LEU A 81 9.56 -4.37 5.33
C LEU A 81 8.22 -3.68 5.56
N CYS A 82 7.59 -3.23 4.46
CA CYS A 82 6.16 -2.89 4.46
C CYS A 82 5.33 -4.18 4.41
N SER A 83 5.34 -4.96 5.51
CA SER A 83 4.57 -6.18 5.71
C SER A 83 4.06 -6.26 7.16
N HIS A 84 3.00 -7.02 7.42
CA HIS A 84 2.51 -7.29 8.77
C HIS A 84 3.38 -8.30 9.53
N SER A 85 3.92 -9.26 8.81
CA SER A 85 4.84 -10.27 9.31
C SER A 85 5.69 -10.78 8.16
N ASP A 86 6.86 -11.31 8.48
CA ASP A 86 7.74 -11.99 7.55
C ASP A 86 8.55 -13.04 8.32
N PRO A 87 8.47 -14.34 7.96
CA PRO A 87 9.22 -15.40 8.66
C PRO A 87 10.74 -15.24 8.58
N HIS A 88 11.25 -14.54 7.56
CA HIS A 88 12.67 -14.41 7.26
C HIS A 88 13.24 -13.03 7.62
N ASN A 89 12.39 -12.07 8.01
CA ASN A 89 12.83 -10.74 8.41
C ASN A 89 12.07 -10.25 9.64
N SER A 90 12.81 -10.03 10.71
CA SER A 90 12.26 -9.58 11.99
C SER A 90 11.87 -8.11 12.02
N LYS A 91 12.28 -7.29 11.05
CA LYS A 91 12.02 -5.83 11.03
C LYS A 91 10.88 -5.47 10.09
N VAL A 92 9.71 -5.21 10.64
CA VAL A 92 8.54 -4.75 9.89
C VAL A 92 8.17 -3.31 10.25
N ILE A 93 7.56 -2.60 9.31
CA ILE A 93 7.27 -1.16 9.46
C ILE A 93 6.44 -0.83 10.71
N TYR A 94 5.59 -1.76 11.17
CA TYR A 94 4.77 -1.58 12.37
C TYR A 94 5.58 -1.57 13.66
N ASP A 95 6.81 -2.11 13.67
CA ASP A 95 7.71 -2.03 14.82
C ASP A 95 8.20 -0.60 15.07
N LEU A 96 8.09 0.29 14.08
CA LEU A 96 8.43 1.71 14.20
C LEU A 96 7.34 2.52 14.92
N LEU A 97 6.15 1.95 15.11
CA LEU A 97 5.07 2.63 15.82
C LEU A 97 5.25 2.50 17.35
N PRO A 98 4.77 3.49 18.13
CA PRO A 98 4.59 3.36 19.56
C PRO A 98 3.75 2.12 19.91
N LYS A 99 4.03 1.48 21.05
CA LYS A 99 3.49 0.15 21.41
C LYS A 99 1.95 0.14 21.46
N GLU A 100 1.35 1.24 21.89
CA GLU A 100 -0.08 1.46 21.97
C GLU A 100 -0.77 1.38 20.59
N TYR A 101 -0.07 1.76 19.51
CA TYR A 101 -0.62 1.74 18.16
C TYR A 101 -0.33 0.42 17.42
N ARG A 102 0.63 -0.40 17.87
CA ARG A 102 0.97 -1.68 17.23
C ARG A 102 -0.15 -2.70 17.24
N ARG A 103 -1.06 -2.60 18.23
CA ARG A 103 -2.24 -3.48 18.34
C ARG A 103 -3.35 -3.11 17.36
N LEU A 104 -3.30 -1.91 16.79
CA LEU A 104 -4.29 -1.44 15.84
C LEU A 104 -4.06 -2.10 14.49
N LYS A 105 -5.15 -2.43 13.79
CA LYS A 105 -5.12 -3.01 12.44
C LYS A 105 -4.86 -1.94 11.37
N LEU A 106 -3.71 -1.28 11.45
CA LEU A 106 -3.23 -0.35 10.44
C LEU A 106 -2.63 -1.12 9.26
N PHE A 107 -2.73 -0.58 8.05
CA PHE A 107 -2.08 -1.12 6.86
C PHE A 107 -1.38 -0.03 6.05
N CYS A 108 -0.41 -0.44 5.24
CA CYS A 108 0.35 0.47 4.37
C CYS A 108 -0.52 0.97 3.20
N ALA A 109 -0.62 2.29 3.05
CA ALA A 109 -1.15 2.94 1.86
C ALA A 109 -0.01 3.22 0.87
N GLY A 110 0.40 2.15 0.18
CA GLY A 110 1.58 2.13 -0.67
C GLY A 110 2.76 1.51 0.07
N ARG A 111 3.75 1.01 -0.68
CA ARG A 111 4.87 0.26 -0.10
C ARG A 111 6.19 0.79 -0.65
N LEU A 112 7.22 0.77 0.19
CA LEU A 112 8.61 0.93 -0.21
C LEU A 112 9.31 -0.43 -0.16
N ASP A 113 10.28 -0.63 -1.05
CA ASP A 113 11.18 -1.77 -1.00
C ASP A 113 11.98 -1.80 0.32
N LYS A 114 12.49 -2.97 0.67
CA LYS A 114 13.32 -3.17 1.88
C LYS A 114 14.48 -2.16 1.95
N ASP A 115 15.17 -1.97 0.83
CA ASP A 115 16.37 -1.13 0.72
C ASP A 115 16.06 0.33 0.36
N SER A 116 14.79 0.68 0.24
CA SER A 116 14.33 2.06 0.05
C SER A 116 13.95 2.67 1.40
N GLU A 117 14.08 3.98 1.50
CA GLU A 117 13.78 4.76 2.70
C GLU A 117 12.85 5.93 2.39
N GLY A 118 12.24 6.50 3.43
CA GLY A 118 11.40 7.68 3.31
C GLY A 118 9.94 7.41 3.69
N LEU A 119 9.07 8.26 3.15
CA LEU A 119 7.67 8.32 3.57
C LEU A 119 6.88 7.05 3.21
N VAL A 120 6.24 6.46 4.21
CA VAL A 120 5.17 5.48 4.07
C VAL A 120 3.99 5.93 4.90
N ILE A 121 2.79 5.86 4.33
CA ILE A 121 1.55 6.21 5.00
C ILE A 121 0.92 4.93 5.56
N LEU A 122 0.60 4.91 6.86
CA LEU A 122 -0.17 3.83 7.48
C LEU A 122 -1.56 4.32 7.85
N THR A 123 -2.60 3.53 7.60
CA THR A 123 -3.98 3.89 7.92
C THR A 123 -4.83 2.67 8.23
N ASN A 124 -5.95 2.85 8.94
CA ASN A 124 -7.00 1.83 9.07
C ASN A 124 -8.17 2.06 8.10
N LYS A 125 -8.12 3.08 7.23
CA LYS A 125 -9.22 3.41 6.29
C LYS A 125 -8.88 3.04 4.86
N GLY A 126 -9.54 1.99 4.38
CA GLY A 126 -9.25 1.38 3.08
C GLY A 126 -9.54 2.32 1.91
N ALA A 127 -10.59 3.13 2.01
CA ALA A 127 -10.94 4.11 0.99
C ALA A 127 -9.83 5.18 0.82
N PHE A 128 -9.27 5.68 1.93
CA PHE A 128 -8.15 6.62 1.89
C PHE A 128 -6.91 5.98 1.27
N ALA A 129 -6.54 4.77 1.71
CA ALA A 129 -5.40 4.07 1.12
C ALA A 129 -5.58 3.84 -0.39
N GLN A 130 -6.78 3.46 -0.83
CA GLN A 130 -7.10 3.30 -2.24
C GLN A 130 -6.95 4.62 -3.01
N ALA A 131 -7.47 5.73 -2.46
CA ALA A 131 -7.41 7.05 -3.08
C ALA A 131 -5.98 7.52 -3.34
N ILE A 132 -5.02 7.17 -2.47
CA ILE A 132 -3.62 7.62 -2.62
C ILE A 132 -2.71 6.61 -3.30
N THR A 133 -3.16 5.37 -3.53
CA THR A 133 -2.34 4.30 -4.13
C THR A 133 -2.79 3.89 -5.52
N HIS A 134 -4.09 3.98 -5.81
CA HIS A 134 -4.61 3.46 -7.06
C HIS A 134 -4.18 4.37 -8.23
N PRO A 135 -3.63 3.81 -9.34
CA PRO A 135 -3.07 4.61 -10.43
C PRO A 135 -4.04 5.60 -11.06
N SER A 136 -5.35 5.31 -11.07
CA SER A 136 -6.38 6.19 -11.65
C SER A 136 -6.55 7.53 -10.93
N PHE A 137 -6.05 7.67 -9.70
CA PHE A 137 -6.08 8.94 -8.98
C PHE A 137 -4.84 9.79 -9.26
N GLU A 138 -3.87 9.26 -10.03
CA GLU A 138 -2.68 9.99 -10.51
C GLU A 138 -1.88 10.70 -9.41
N VAL A 139 -1.93 10.17 -8.18
CA VAL A 139 -1.22 10.74 -7.04
C VAL A 139 0.29 10.62 -7.28
N ILE A 140 0.94 11.78 -7.39
CA ILE A 140 2.37 11.88 -7.67
C ILE A 140 3.20 11.45 -6.47
N LYS A 141 4.10 10.49 -6.71
CA LYS A 141 5.11 10.04 -5.76
C LYS A 141 6.45 10.63 -6.17
N ARG A 142 7.07 11.35 -5.25
CA ARG A 142 8.36 12.03 -5.44
C ARG A 142 9.46 11.23 -4.74
N TYR A 143 10.54 10.98 -5.45
CA TYR A 143 11.67 10.21 -4.95
C TYR A 143 12.97 10.97 -5.14
N GLN A 144 13.83 10.94 -4.15
CA GLN A 144 15.25 11.27 -4.32
C GLN A 144 15.99 10.00 -4.69
N VAL A 145 16.66 10.03 -5.83
CA VAL A 145 17.39 8.91 -6.40
C VAL A 145 18.85 9.28 -6.49
N ILE A 146 19.72 8.37 -6.04
CA ILE A 146 21.17 8.50 -6.16
C ILE A 146 21.65 7.37 -7.06
N LEU A 147 22.32 7.73 -8.15
CA LEU A 147 22.86 6.79 -9.13
C LEU A 147 24.32 6.46 -8.80
N HIS A 148 24.80 5.27 -9.17
CA HIS A 148 26.21 4.93 -9.03
C HIS A 148 27.15 5.83 -9.88
N ARG A 149 26.68 6.34 -11.02
CA ARG A 149 27.43 7.21 -11.95
C ARG A 149 26.66 8.48 -12.34
N PRO A 150 27.34 9.54 -12.80
CA PRO A 150 26.69 10.78 -13.24
C PRO A 150 25.58 10.53 -14.24
N PHE A 151 24.44 11.21 -14.08
CA PHE A 151 23.35 11.14 -15.04
C PHE A 151 23.72 11.83 -16.35
N ASN A 152 23.53 11.16 -17.49
CA ASN A 152 23.68 11.76 -18.81
C ASN A 152 22.38 12.47 -19.23
N PRO A 153 22.36 13.80 -19.41
CA PRO A 153 21.15 14.53 -19.82
C PRO A 153 20.52 14.04 -21.13
N ALA A 154 21.30 13.40 -22.02
CA ALA A 154 20.79 12.82 -23.26
C ALA A 154 19.76 11.69 -23.02
N ASP A 155 19.85 11.00 -21.89
CA ASP A 155 18.94 9.90 -21.52
C ASP A 155 17.58 10.40 -20.98
N LEU A 156 17.45 11.69 -20.64
CA LEU A 156 16.23 12.27 -20.07
C LEU A 156 15.01 11.99 -20.96
N SER A 157 15.15 12.16 -22.28
CA SER A 157 14.06 11.95 -23.22
C SER A 157 13.55 10.50 -23.23
N ARG A 158 14.44 9.53 -22.99
CA ARG A 158 14.08 8.10 -22.93
C ARG A 158 13.29 7.78 -21.68
N LEU A 159 13.69 8.35 -20.54
CA LEU A 159 12.99 8.16 -19.27
C LEU A 159 11.58 8.80 -19.27
N LEU A 160 11.42 9.93 -19.97
CA LEU A 160 10.14 10.62 -20.10
C LEU A 160 9.22 10.03 -21.19
N LYS A 161 9.78 9.45 -22.26
CA LYS A 161 8.98 8.70 -23.25
C LYS A 161 8.60 7.31 -22.75
N GLY A 162 9.43 6.76 -21.87
CA GLY A 162 9.27 5.43 -21.28
C GLY A 162 10.16 4.38 -21.93
N VAL A 163 10.36 3.28 -21.20
CA VAL A 163 11.15 2.11 -21.60
C VAL A 163 10.34 0.84 -21.32
N VAL A 164 10.49 -0.18 -22.16
CA VAL A 164 9.86 -1.48 -21.96
C VAL A 164 10.83 -2.38 -21.20
N VAL A 165 10.41 -2.86 -20.02
CA VAL A 165 11.19 -3.78 -19.18
C VAL A 165 10.30 -4.97 -18.85
N GLU A 166 10.70 -6.18 -19.23
CA GLU A 166 9.95 -7.43 -18.98
C GLU A 166 8.47 -7.34 -19.46
N GLY A 167 8.24 -6.73 -20.62
CA GLY A 167 6.90 -6.54 -21.19
C GLY A 167 6.08 -5.39 -20.57
N GLU A 168 6.63 -4.69 -19.58
CA GLU A 168 5.99 -3.56 -18.93
C GLU A 168 6.55 -2.22 -19.43
N HIS A 169 5.67 -1.31 -19.85
CA HIS A 169 6.06 0.07 -20.17
C HIS A 169 6.19 0.90 -18.88
N LEU A 170 7.43 1.29 -18.55
CA LEU A 170 7.80 2.10 -17.39
C LEU A 170 8.12 3.52 -17.84
N ILE A 171 7.61 4.53 -17.12
CA ILE A 171 7.73 5.94 -17.54
C ILE A 171 7.85 6.84 -16.32
N ALA A 172 8.79 7.79 -16.36
CA ALA A 172 8.84 8.89 -15.41
C ALA A 172 7.97 10.04 -15.88
N GLN A 173 7.16 10.62 -14.98
CA GLN A 173 6.39 11.82 -15.32
C GLN A 173 7.27 13.07 -15.33
N ARG A 174 8.24 13.12 -14.42
CA ARG A 174 9.17 14.24 -14.31
C ARG A 174 10.49 13.76 -13.73
N ILE A 175 11.58 14.33 -14.23
CA ILE A 175 12.91 14.18 -13.66
C ILE A 175 13.49 15.58 -13.49
N ILE A 176 13.98 15.87 -12.30
CA ILE A 176 14.63 17.13 -11.95
C ILE A 176 16.07 16.80 -11.57
N ILE A 177 17.01 17.47 -12.21
CA ILE A 177 18.43 17.44 -11.86
C ILE A 177 18.67 18.67 -10.96
N PRO A 178 18.85 18.50 -9.63
CA PRO A 178 19.03 19.63 -8.73
C PRO A 178 20.30 20.39 -9.10
N LYS A 179 20.21 21.72 -9.22
CA LYS A 179 21.39 22.57 -9.42
C LYS A 179 22.12 22.75 -8.09
N GLY A 180 23.44 22.54 -8.07
CA GLY A 180 24.31 23.00 -6.98
C GLY A 180 24.44 22.11 -5.73
N ALA A 181 24.08 20.83 -5.78
CA ALA A 181 24.19 19.93 -4.61
C ALA A 181 25.24 18.81 -4.72
N ASP A 182 25.74 18.53 -5.93
CA ASP A 182 26.71 17.47 -6.21
C ASP A 182 27.37 17.79 -7.56
N GLU A 183 28.68 18.06 -7.61
CA GLU A 183 29.41 18.28 -8.88
C GLU A 183 29.32 17.04 -9.81
N THR A 184 28.89 15.91 -9.24
CA THR A 184 28.86 14.60 -9.89
C THR A 184 27.57 14.31 -10.67
N ASN A 185 26.52 15.15 -10.64
CA ASN A 185 25.23 14.90 -11.32
C ASN A 185 24.59 13.51 -11.02
N LYS A 186 24.86 12.93 -9.85
CA LYS A 186 24.35 11.58 -9.47
C LYS A 186 22.99 11.61 -8.79
N ARG A 187 22.53 12.78 -8.34
CA ARG A 187 21.27 12.93 -7.59
C ARG A 187 20.18 13.44 -8.50
N LEU A 188 19.03 12.79 -8.45
CA LEU A 188 17.85 13.13 -9.22
C LEU A 188 16.63 13.18 -8.32
N GLU A 189 15.70 14.05 -8.63
CA GLU A 189 14.33 13.94 -8.13
C GLU A 189 13.45 13.36 -9.24
N VAL A 190 12.76 12.27 -8.94
CA VAL A 190 11.98 11.48 -9.92
C VAL A 190 10.52 11.41 -9.47
N HIS A 191 9.60 11.72 -10.37
CA HIS A 191 8.16 11.72 -10.12
C HIS A 191 7.49 10.59 -10.86
N LEU A 192 6.69 9.79 -10.16
CA LEU A 192 5.90 8.69 -10.72
C LEU A 192 4.42 8.83 -10.32
N ALA A 193 3.52 8.61 -11.27
CA ALA A 193 2.08 8.47 -10.98
C ALA A 193 1.67 7.01 -10.70
N GLN A 194 2.40 6.03 -11.23
CA GLN A 194 2.24 4.62 -10.92
C GLN A 194 3.30 4.14 -9.91
N GLY A 195 3.14 2.92 -9.41
CA GLY A 195 4.03 2.33 -8.41
C GLY A 195 4.21 0.84 -8.65
N ARG A 196 4.77 0.47 -9.81
CA ARG A 196 5.08 -0.92 -10.14
C ARG A 196 6.23 -1.43 -9.27
N LYS A 197 6.37 -2.76 -9.17
CA LYS A 197 7.42 -3.39 -8.37
C LYS A 197 8.80 -2.89 -8.84
N ARG A 198 9.54 -2.26 -7.93
CA ARG A 198 10.89 -1.71 -8.16
C ARG A 198 10.98 -0.77 -9.37
N GLU A 199 9.90 -0.04 -9.68
CA GLU A 199 9.77 0.73 -10.93
C GLU A 199 10.94 1.69 -11.20
N ILE A 200 11.35 2.50 -10.21
CA ILE A 200 12.49 3.41 -10.37
C ILE A 200 13.75 2.65 -10.75
N ARG A 201 14.06 1.58 -10.02
CA ARG A 201 15.29 0.80 -10.23
C ARG A 201 15.29 0.22 -11.64
N ARG A 202 14.20 -0.43 -12.04
CA ARG A 202 14.05 -1.01 -13.39
C ARG A 202 14.14 0.03 -14.50
N LEU A 203 13.54 1.22 -14.29
CA LEU A 203 13.57 2.32 -15.23
C LEU A 203 15.01 2.82 -15.48
N PHE A 204 15.79 2.98 -14.41
CA PHE A 204 17.19 3.43 -14.48
C PHE A 204 18.15 2.33 -14.92
N GLU A 205 17.94 1.08 -14.48
CA GLU A 205 18.71 -0.11 -14.87
C GLU A 205 18.67 -0.35 -16.38
N ALA A 206 17.52 -0.10 -17.03
CA ALA A 206 17.37 -0.18 -18.49
C ALA A 206 18.30 0.76 -19.27
N LEU A 207 18.82 1.80 -18.61
CA LEU A 207 19.78 2.77 -19.19
C LEU A 207 21.20 2.62 -18.60
N GLY A 208 21.45 1.54 -17.86
CA GLY A 208 22.74 1.28 -17.21
C GLY A 208 23.00 2.19 -16.02
N TYR A 209 21.95 2.56 -15.27
CA TYR A 209 22.06 3.20 -13.97
C TYR A 209 21.57 2.22 -12.87
N PHE A 210 22.28 2.17 -11.76
CA PHE A 210 22.14 1.24 -10.63
C PHE A 210 22.16 2.03 -9.32
#